data_AF-A0A134B3I5-F1
#
_entry.id   AF-A0A134B3I5-F1
#
_cell.length_a   1.000
_cell.length_b   1.000
_cell.length_c   1.000
_cell.angle_alpha   90.00
_cell.angle_beta   90.00
_cell.angle_gamma   90.00
#
_symmetry.space_group_name_H-M   'P 1'
#
loop_
_entity.id
_entity.type
_entity.pdbx_description
1 polymer ?
#
loop_
_entity_poly.entity_id
_entity_poly.type
_entity_poly.pdbx_seq_one_letter_code
_entity_poly.pdbx_strand_id
1 'polypeptide(L)' 'MGRIDKAAKRHLEQSYQQDIEMYEQEREELLKRIRADTATPADRRRYTALGWKIEAVRQRMDKRYRDGVAEPIKIMQ' A
#
# COMPACT_ATOMS: atom_id res chain seq x y z
N MET A 1 -11.36 -25.78 -12.71
CA MET A 1 -10.79 -24.61 -11.99
C MET A 1 -9.94 -25.07 -10.82
N GLY A 2 -8.60 -25.07 -10.83
CA GLY A 2 -7.90 -25.57 -9.62
C GLY A 2 -6.38 -25.44 -9.48
N ARG A 3 -5.63 -25.06 -10.52
CA ARG A 3 -4.17 -24.86 -10.39
C ARG A 3 -3.67 -23.51 -10.88
N ILE A 4 -4.29 -22.93 -11.90
CA ILE A 4 -3.91 -21.62 -12.46
C ILE A 4 -4.15 -20.49 -11.45
N ASP A 5 -5.25 -20.54 -10.69
CA ASP A 5 -5.60 -19.55 -9.65
C ASP A 5 -4.56 -19.42 -8.53
N LYS A 6 -3.90 -20.52 -8.10
CA LYS A 6 -2.93 -20.46 -7.01
C LYS A 6 -1.60 -19.83 -7.44
N ALA A 7 -1.16 -20.10 -8.66
CA ALA A 7 0.07 -19.49 -9.20
C ALA A 7 -0.14 -17.99 -9.46
N ALA A 8 -1.25 -17.62 -10.11
CA ALA A 8 -1.59 -16.21 -10.36
C ALA A 8 -1.72 -15.41 -9.06
N LYS A 9 -2.33 -16.01 -8.03
CA LYS A 9 -2.44 -15.38 -6.71
C LYS A 9 -1.08 -15.16 -6.04
N ARG A 10 -0.18 -16.14 -6.10
CA ARG A 10 1.19 -16.00 -5.56
C ARG A 10 1.99 -14.91 -6.27
N HIS A 11 1.87 -14.80 -7.59
CA HIS A 11 2.50 -13.72 -8.35
C HIS A 11 1.96 -12.34 -7.95
N LEU A 12 0.64 -12.22 -7.73
CA LEU A 12 0.01 -10.99 -7.23
C LEU A 12 0.48 -10.60 -5.83
N GLU A 13 0.56 -11.57 -4.91
CA GLU A 13 1.06 -11.33 -3.55
C GLU A 13 2.54 -10.89 -3.56
N GLN A 14 3.37 -11.48 -4.42
CA GLN A 14 4.76 -11.05 -4.59
C GLN A 14 4.86 -9.63 -5.16
N SER A 15 4.06 -9.29 -6.17
CA SER A 15 4.03 -7.94 -6.73
C SER A 15 3.66 -6.91 -5.66
N TYR A 16 2.63 -7.18 -4.85
CA TYR A 16 2.24 -6.29 -3.76
C TYR A 16 3.31 -6.15 -2.68
N GLN A 17 4.05 -7.23 -2.39
CA GLN A 17 5.17 -7.16 -1.46
C GLN A 17 6.30 -6.27 -1.99
N GLN A 18 6.60 -6.36 -3.29
CA GLN A 18 7.60 -5.49 -3.93
C GLN A 18 7.15 -4.02 -3.94
N ASP A 19 5.88 -3.75 -4.22
CA ASP A 19 5.31 -2.41 -4.12
C ASP A 19 5.46 -1.83 -2.70
N ILE A 20 5.13 -2.62 -1.67
CA ILE A 20 5.27 -2.21 -0.27
C ILE A 20 6.73 -1.89 0.06
N GLU A 21 7.67 -2.77 -0.31
CA GLU A 21 9.09 -2.57 -0.04
C GLU A 21 9.62 -1.29 -0.69
N MET A 22 9.26 -1.06 -1.96
CA MET A 22 9.62 0.16 -2.68
C MET A 22 9.06 1.42 -2.00
N TYR A 23 7.79 1.40 -1.59
CA TYR A 23 7.19 2.54 -0.88
C TYR A 23 7.79 2.75 0.52
N GLU A 24 8.14 1.69 1.23
CA GLU A 24 8.79 1.78 2.55
C GLU A 24 10.20 2.36 2.44
N GLN A 25 10.98 1.95 1.44
CA GLN A 25 12.30 2.52 1.15
C GLN A 25 12.20 4.02 0.84
N GLU A 26 11.32 4.42 -0.08
CA GLU A 26 11.12 5.84 -0.43
C GLU A 26 10.67 6.65 0.81
N ARG A 27 9.79 6.07 1.64
CA ARG A 27 9.29 6.71 2.86
C ARG A 27 10.39 6.87 3.91
N GLU A 28 11.33 5.93 4.02
CA GLU A 28 12.49 6.04 4.91
C GLU A 28 13.45 7.15 4.46
N GLU A 29 13.72 7.28 3.16
CA GLU A 29 14.53 8.37 2.63
C GLU A 29 13.91 9.74 2.91
N LEU A 30 12.60 9.87 2.70
CA LEU A 30 11.87 11.08 3.04
C LEU A 30 11.91 11.35 4.55
N LEU A 31 11.78 10.33 5.39
CA LEU A 31 11.89 10.47 6.84
C LEU A 31 13.27 10.97 7.27
N LYS A 32 14.34 10.50 6.64
CA LYS A 32 15.71 10.99 6.89
C LYS A 32 15.82 12.49 6.57
N ARG A 33 15.28 12.93 5.44
CA ARG A 33 15.24 14.37 5.07
C ARG A 33 14.39 15.20 6.03
N ILE A 34 13.24 14.66 6.48
CA ILE A 34 12.37 15.33 7.45
C ILE A 34 13.08 15.50 8.80
N ARG A 35 13.77 14.45 9.28
CA ARG A 35 14.53 14.50 10.53
C ARG A 35 15.75 15.42 10.45
N ALA A 36 16.34 15.55 9.28
CA ALA A 36 17.42 16.50 9.02
C ALA A 36 16.94 17.95 8.80
N ASP A 37 15.64 18.21 8.88
CA ASP A 37 14.98 19.48 8.56
C ASP A 37 15.28 20.03 7.15
N THR A 38 15.71 19.16 6.23
CA THR A 38 15.98 19.51 4.82
C THR A 38 14.81 19.17 3.89
N ALA A 39 13.75 18.57 4.43
CA ALA A 39 12.58 18.19 3.66
C ALA A 39 11.72 19.39 3.24
N THR A 40 11.39 19.44 1.96
CA THR A 40 10.43 20.40 1.42
C THR A 40 9.00 20.09 1.88
N PRO A 41 8.05 21.04 1.76
CA PRO A 41 6.63 20.76 1.96
C PRO A 41 6.10 19.63 1.04
N ALA A 42 6.69 19.48 -0.16
CA ALA A 42 6.33 18.41 -1.08
C ALA A 42 6.79 17.04 -0.57
N ASP A 43 8.00 16.94 0.00
CA ASP A 43 8.52 15.72 0.62
C ASP A 43 7.61 15.26 1.77
N ARG A 44 7.13 16.20 2.60
CA ARG A 44 6.22 15.90 3.72
C ARG A 44 4.88 15.37 3.22
N ARG A 45 4.29 15.98 2.18
CA ARG A 45 3.06 15.49 1.54
C ARG A 45 3.26 14.09 0.96
N ARG A 46 4.40 13.88 0.29
CA ARG A 46 4.75 12.58 -0.31
C ARG A 46 4.94 11.49 0.75
N TYR A 47 5.61 11.81 1.87
CA TYR A 47 5.76 10.90 3.01
C TYR A 47 4.41 10.42 3.58
N THR A 48 3.45 11.34 3.71
CA THR A 48 2.08 11.01 4.15
C THR A 48 1.37 10.14 3.11
N ALA A 49 1.42 10.53 1.83
CA ALA A 49 0.78 9.79 0.74
C ALA A 49 1.32 8.36 0.58
N LEU A 50 2.63 8.15 0.75
CA LEU A 50 3.24 6.82 0.75
C LEU A 50 2.69 5.95 1.89
N GLY A 51 2.45 6.53 3.06
CA GLY A 51 1.80 5.82 4.17
C GLY A 51 0.44 5.26 3.77
N TRP A 52 -0.40 6.08 3.13
CA TRP A 52 -1.71 5.65 2.63
C TRP A 52 -1.60 4.59 1.52
N LYS A 53 -0.61 4.70 0.63
CA LYS A 53 -0.37 3.69 -0.41
C LYS A 53 0.01 2.34 0.18
N ILE A 54 0.95 2.32 1.14
CA ILE A 54 1.37 1.09 1.83
C ILE A 54 0.16 0.44 2.51
N GLU A 55 -0.64 1.23 3.23
CA GLU A 55 -1.83 0.73 3.92
C GLU A 55 -2.87 0.16 2.93
N ALA A 56 -3.12 0.84 1.82
CA ALA A 56 -4.04 0.36 0.78
C ALA A 56 -3.56 -0.96 0.14
N VAL A 57 -2.26 -1.12 -0.10
CA VAL A 57 -1.70 -2.38 -0.63
C VAL A 57 -1.81 -3.49 0.41
N ARG A 58 -1.51 -3.21 1.69
CA ARG A 58 -1.69 -4.16 2.80
C ARG A 58 -3.15 -4.63 2.93
N GLN A 59 -4.12 -3.71 2.80
CA GLN A 59 -5.54 -4.04 2.80
C GLN A 59 -5.94 -4.96 1.62
N ARG A 60 -5.36 -4.77 0.43
CA ARG A 60 -5.62 -5.65 -0.74
C ARG A 60 -5.04 -7.06 -0.59
N MET A 61 -3.95 -7.18 0.16
CA MET A 61 -3.32 -8.46 0.51
C MET A 61 -4.12 -9.18 1.60
N ASP A 62 -4.68 -8.44 2.57
CA ASP A 62 -5.43 -9.02 3.67
C ASP A 62 -6.77 -9.61 3.19
N LYS A 63 -6.95 -10.91 3.43
CA LYS A 63 -8.18 -11.63 3.05
C LYS A 63 -9.42 -11.12 3.78
N ARG A 64 -9.29 -10.56 4.99
CA ARG A 64 -10.43 -10.11 5.79
C ARG A 64 -11.10 -8.88 5.17
N TYR A 65 -10.32 -8.03 4.52
CA TYR A 65 -10.84 -6.92 3.71
C TYR A 65 -11.40 -7.39 2.37
N ARG A 66 -10.87 -8.49 1.80
CA ARG A 66 -11.38 -9.04 0.53
C ARG A 66 -12.78 -9.66 0.65
N ASP A 67 -13.12 -10.22 1.81
CA ASP A 67 -14.45 -10.79 2.11
C ASP A 67 -15.44 -9.73 2.63
N GLY A 68 -14.95 -8.68 3.30
CA GLY A 68 -15.78 -7.59 3.86
C GLY A 68 -16.17 -6.47 2.88
N VAL A 69 -15.59 -6.42 1.67
CA VAL A 69 -15.97 -5.46 0.61
C VAL A 69 -17.02 -6.08 -0.32
N ALA A 70 -17.95 -6.84 0.25
CA ALA A 70 -19.24 -7.17 -0.38
C ALA A 70 -20.39 -6.30 0.18
N GLU A 71 -20.11 -5.39 1.11
CA GLU A 71 -21.07 -4.36 1.51
C GLU A 71 -20.84 -3.10 0.64
N PRO A 72 -21.84 -2.67 -0.15
CA PRO A 72 -21.71 -1.48 -0.97
C PRO A 72 -21.43 -0.28 -0.08
N ILE A 73 -20.43 0.51 -0.45
CA ILE A 73 -20.17 1.82 0.15
C ILE A 73 -21.45 2.65 -0.05
N LYS A 74 -22.30 2.74 0.98
CA LYS A 74 -23.41 3.70 1.02
C LYS A 74 -22.80 5.09 1.06
N ILE A 75 -22.70 5.73 -0.09
CA ILE A 75 -22.56 7.18 -0.17
C ILE A 75 -23.88 7.73 0.36
N MET A 76 -23.91 8.18 1.62
CA MET A 76 -25.05 8.96 2.12
C MET A 76 -24.98 10.35 1.45
N GLN A 77 -26.04 10.68 0.69
CA GLN A 77 -26.34 12.04 0.23
C GLN A 77 -27.00 12.84 1.35
#